data_AF-A0A9P9JG89-F1
#
_entry.id   AF-A0A9P9JG89-F1
#
_cell.length_a   1.000
_cell.length_b   1.000
_cell.length_c   1.000
_cell.angle_alpha   90.00
_cell.angle_beta   90.00
_cell.angle_gamma   90.00
#
_symmetry.space_group_name_H-M   'P 1'
#
loop_
_entity.id
_entity.type
_entity.pdbx_description
1 polymer ?
#
loop_
_entity_poly.entity_id
_entity_poly.type
_entity_poly.pdbx_seq_one_letter_code
_entity_poly.pdbx_strand_id
1 'polypeptide(L)'
;MDPSNVDLPPVKDLTIDNITDNVHAINSRCGDPRMKFLFESLVTHVHNFARETRLTTAEWEAAIKFLTQVGQICSEVRQEFILLSDIIGLSLLVDSIDHPKPKDSTEGTVLGPFHTHEAKDVQNGTSISQDPSGVPMLVVCTVKDTQGKPIPDVKVDVWETDSKGFYDVQYADHDGPDGRAIVRSDETGLFFFKGIVPVPYPIPSDGPVGKLLKKLHRHPYRPSHFHFMFDKLGYDRLITALYIRGDPYERSDAVFGVKESLVVDLKSVSDVEGLAEKYNMDPSTKLLKYDFVLVTDQEATDLRDRKAMEAMEKQGFTKMRIINGVLIPDPDVD
;
A
#
# COMPACT_ATOMS: atom_id res chain seq x y z
N MET A 1 15.57 -9.36 -31.60
CA MET A 1 16.30 -8.27 -32.27
C MET A 1 17.57 -8.88 -32.84
N ASP A 2 17.89 -8.61 -34.11
CA ASP A 2 19.13 -9.07 -34.72
C ASP A 2 20.29 -8.17 -34.23
N PRO A 3 21.32 -8.72 -33.56
CA PRO A 3 22.40 -7.93 -32.98
C PRO A 3 23.18 -7.10 -34.00
N SER A 4 23.20 -7.48 -35.29
CA SER A 4 23.89 -6.68 -36.32
C SER A 4 23.18 -5.37 -36.67
N ASN A 5 21.94 -5.20 -36.23
CA ASN A 5 21.13 -4.00 -36.51
C ASN A 5 21.08 -3.03 -35.32
N VAL A 6 21.89 -3.25 -34.27
CA VAL A 6 21.91 -2.41 -33.07
C VAL A 6 23.08 -1.42 -33.14
N ASP A 7 22.78 -0.14 -33.32
CA ASP A 7 23.76 0.95 -33.31
C ASP A 7 24.01 1.44 -31.88
N LEU A 8 24.96 0.79 -31.18
CA LEU A 8 25.37 1.15 -29.83
C LEU A 8 26.46 2.25 -29.84
N PRO A 9 26.38 3.23 -28.94
CA PRO A 9 27.44 4.21 -28.80
C PRO A 9 28.75 3.55 -28.30
N PRO A 10 29.91 4.11 -28.65
CA PRO A 10 31.19 3.61 -28.18
C PRO A 10 31.31 3.77 -26.67
N VAL A 11 31.83 2.74 -25.99
CA VAL A 11 32.13 2.77 -24.55
C VAL A 11 33.60 3.10 -24.31
N LYS A 12 33.88 3.78 -23.19
CA LYS A 12 35.23 4.04 -22.71
C LYS A 12 35.86 2.75 -22.16
N ASP A 13 37.19 2.73 -22.03
CA ASP A 13 37.89 1.66 -21.29
C ASP A 13 37.34 1.55 -19.85
N LEU A 14 37.19 0.34 -19.33
CA LEU A 14 36.40 0.09 -18.12
C LEU A 14 37.21 0.33 -16.84
N THR A 15 36.73 1.26 -16.00
CA THR A 15 37.22 1.50 -14.65
C THR A 15 36.07 1.47 -13.65
N ILE A 16 36.41 1.37 -12.36
CA ILE A 16 35.44 1.47 -11.26
C ILE A 16 34.68 2.81 -11.31
N ASP A 17 35.34 3.86 -11.79
CA ASP A 17 34.80 5.22 -11.82
C ASP A 17 33.88 5.46 -13.01
N ASN A 18 34.15 4.85 -14.17
CA ASN A 18 33.41 5.16 -15.41
C ASN A 18 32.41 4.09 -15.87
N ILE A 19 32.29 2.95 -15.17
CA ILE A 19 31.34 1.90 -15.54
C ILE A 19 29.89 2.41 -15.56
N THR A 20 29.51 3.34 -14.68
CA THR A 20 28.16 3.94 -14.70
C THR A 20 27.90 4.71 -15.99
N ASP A 21 28.83 5.56 -16.42
CA ASP A 21 28.72 6.32 -17.67
C ASP A 21 28.55 5.39 -18.87
N ASN A 22 29.29 4.28 -18.89
CA ASN A 22 29.23 3.31 -19.97
C ASN A 22 27.89 2.55 -20.01
N VAL A 23 27.31 2.21 -18.85
CA VAL A 23 25.96 1.61 -18.79
C VAL A 23 24.91 2.60 -19.29
N HIS A 24 24.99 3.87 -18.88
CA HIS A 24 24.09 4.92 -19.39
C HIS A 24 24.24 5.12 -20.90
N ALA A 25 25.47 5.14 -21.41
CA ALA A 25 25.74 5.26 -22.84
C ALA A 25 25.08 4.11 -23.61
N ILE A 26 25.30 2.84 -23.23
CA ILE A 26 24.71 1.68 -23.90
C ILE A 26 23.18 1.75 -23.89
N ASN A 27 22.58 2.16 -22.76
CA ASN A 27 21.12 2.24 -22.61
C ASN A 27 20.50 3.51 -23.22
N SER A 28 21.31 4.46 -23.67
CA SER A 28 20.86 5.80 -24.11
C SER A 28 19.93 5.79 -25.32
N ARG A 29 19.92 4.70 -26.10
CA ARG A 29 19.07 4.48 -27.29
C ARG A 29 17.62 4.10 -26.95
N CYS A 30 17.26 3.96 -25.68
CA CYS A 30 15.87 3.77 -25.26
C CYS A 30 15.02 4.95 -25.75
N GLY A 31 14.08 4.67 -26.66
CA GLY A 31 13.20 5.69 -27.25
C GLY A 31 12.08 6.15 -26.32
N ASP A 32 11.80 5.42 -25.24
CA ASP A 32 10.86 5.83 -24.20
C ASP A 32 11.60 6.73 -23.17
N PRO A 33 11.28 8.03 -23.11
CA PRO A 33 11.97 8.96 -22.23
C PRO A 33 11.75 8.67 -20.74
N ARG A 34 10.59 8.10 -20.36
CA ARG A 34 10.33 7.73 -18.97
C ARG A 34 11.14 6.50 -18.60
N MET A 35 11.12 5.46 -19.44
CA MET A 35 11.88 4.25 -19.19
C MET A 35 13.37 4.57 -19.07
N LYS A 36 13.88 5.40 -19.99
CA LYS A 36 15.28 5.88 -19.95
C LYS A 36 15.60 6.57 -18.63
N PHE A 37 14.79 7.54 -18.20
CA PHE A 37 14.98 8.25 -16.94
C PHE A 37 14.98 7.32 -15.71
N LEU A 38 14.03 6.38 -15.66
CA LEU A 38 13.94 5.40 -14.57
C LEU A 38 15.17 4.50 -14.50
N PHE A 39 15.64 3.99 -15.64
CA PHE A 39 16.82 3.13 -15.69
C PHE A 39 18.12 3.88 -15.40
N GLU A 40 18.28 5.10 -15.91
CA GLU A 40 19.45 5.94 -15.61
C GLU A 40 19.52 6.26 -14.10
N SER A 41 18.38 6.60 -13.48
CA SER A 41 18.31 6.82 -12.03
C SER A 41 18.63 5.53 -11.27
N LEU A 42 18.00 4.41 -11.60
CA LEU A 42 18.21 3.11 -10.95
C LEU A 42 19.68 2.67 -11.00
N VAL A 43 20.29 2.67 -12.18
CA VAL A 43 21.70 2.29 -12.38
C VAL A 43 22.62 3.19 -11.56
N THR A 44 22.34 4.51 -11.55
CA THR A 44 23.12 5.47 -10.76
C THR A 44 23.05 5.15 -9.28
N HIS A 45 21.84 4.95 -8.72
CA HIS A 45 21.66 4.65 -7.30
C HIS A 45 22.28 3.30 -6.89
N VAL A 46 22.09 2.24 -7.70
CA VAL A 46 22.65 0.91 -7.39
C VAL A 46 24.18 0.91 -7.46
N HIS A 47 24.78 1.55 -8.47
CA HIS A 47 26.24 1.65 -8.57
C HIS A 47 26.82 2.51 -7.44
N ASN A 48 26.16 3.61 -7.07
CA ASN A 48 26.60 4.44 -5.96
C ASN A 48 26.51 3.69 -4.62
N PHE A 49 25.45 2.93 -4.37
CA PHE A 49 25.35 2.04 -3.21
C PHE A 49 26.52 1.06 -3.14
N ALA A 50 26.86 0.41 -4.26
CA ALA A 50 27.99 -0.52 -4.31
C ALA A 50 29.34 0.17 -4.01
N ARG A 51 29.55 1.39 -4.54
CA ARG A 51 30.78 2.16 -4.28
C ARG A 51 30.87 2.65 -2.85
N GLU A 52 29.79 3.22 -2.32
CA GLU A 52 29.70 3.76 -0.96
C GLU A 52 29.97 2.68 0.08
N THR A 53 29.36 1.50 -0.10
CA THR A 53 29.49 0.38 0.84
C THR A 53 30.75 -0.46 0.62
N ARG A 54 31.46 -0.26 -0.51
CA ARG A 54 32.56 -1.12 -0.96
C ARG A 54 32.11 -2.60 -1.04
N LEU A 55 30.93 -2.82 -1.61
CA LEU A 55 30.26 -4.12 -1.69
C LEU A 55 31.22 -5.22 -2.17
N THR A 56 31.43 -6.23 -1.34
CA THR A 56 32.32 -7.35 -1.67
C THR A 56 31.62 -8.35 -2.59
N THR A 57 32.39 -9.15 -3.31
CA THR A 57 31.83 -10.25 -4.13
C THR A 57 30.99 -11.22 -3.30
N ALA A 58 31.41 -11.53 -2.07
CA ALA A 58 30.67 -12.44 -1.20
C ALA A 58 29.32 -11.86 -0.75
N GLU A 59 29.26 -10.57 -0.43
CA GLU A 59 28.00 -9.87 -0.10
C GLU A 59 27.08 -9.77 -1.32
N TRP A 60 27.65 -9.47 -2.49
CA TRP A 60 26.91 -9.46 -3.75
C TRP A 60 26.32 -10.84 -4.08
N GLU A 61 27.11 -11.92 -3.99
CA GLU A 61 26.62 -13.30 -4.19
C GLU A 61 25.51 -13.67 -3.19
N ALA A 62 25.64 -13.24 -1.93
CA ALA A 62 24.62 -13.44 -0.92
C ALA A 62 23.31 -12.70 -1.25
N ALA A 63 23.39 -11.46 -1.76
CA ALA A 63 22.24 -10.69 -2.22
C ALA A 63 21.56 -11.34 -3.44
N ILE A 64 22.34 -11.78 -4.44
CA ILE A 64 21.82 -12.51 -5.61
C ILE A 64 21.10 -13.78 -5.17
N LYS A 65 21.69 -14.57 -4.27
CA LYS A 65 21.05 -15.77 -3.72
C LYS A 65 19.76 -15.43 -2.98
N PHE A 66 19.75 -14.37 -2.18
CA PHE A 66 18.55 -13.91 -1.48
C PHE A 66 17.42 -13.53 -2.46
N LEU A 67 17.69 -12.68 -3.45
CA LEU A 67 16.71 -12.26 -4.45
C LEU A 67 16.22 -13.44 -5.30
N THR A 68 17.10 -14.39 -5.61
CA THR A 68 16.72 -15.64 -6.29
C THR A 68 15.72 -16.44 -5.45
N GLN A 69 15.96 -16.59 -4.15
CA GLN A 69 15.04 -17.29 -3.25
C GLN A 69 13.72 -16.56 -3.08
N VAL A 70 13.72 -15.22 -3.07
CA VAL A 70 12.50 -14.41 -3.05
C VAL A 70 11.65 -14.71 -4.29
N GLY A 71 12.26 -14.71 -5.48
CA GLY A 71 11.54 -15.06 -6.70
C GLY A 71 11.02 -16.50 -6.73
N GLN A 72 11.80 -17.47 -6.24
CA GLN A 72 11.44 -18.89 -6.27
C GLN A 72 10.25 -19.27 -5.38
N ILE A 73 9.96 -18.50 -4.33
CA ILE A 73 8.84 -18.77 -3.43
C ILE A 73 7.56 -18.00 -3.81
N CYS A 74 7.64 -17.08 -4.78
CA CYS A 74 6.45 -16.43 -5.31
C CYS A 74 5.54 -17.44 -6.04
N SER A 75 4.24 -17.26 -5.89
CA SER A 75 3.15 -18.03 -6.52
C SER A 75 1.94 -17.12 -6.79
N GLU A 76 0.84 -17.67 -7.29
CA GLU A 76 -0.41 -16.93 -7.48
C GLU A 76 -0.97 -16.36 -6.17
N VAL A 77 -0.76 -17.07 -5.05
CA VAL A 77 -1.28 -16.69 -3.72
C VAL A 77 -0.20 -16.13 -2.78
N ARG A 78 1.07 -16.08 -3.23
CA ARG A 78 2.19 -15.55 -2.44
C ARG A 78 3.09 -14.66 -3.28
N GLN A 79 3.21 -13.38 -2.92
CA GLN A 79 4.10 -12.44 -3.60
C GLN A 79 5.22 -11.96 -2.66
N GLU A 80 6.29 -12.75 -2.56
CA GLU A 80 7.42 -12.45 -1.67
C GLU A 80 8.21 -11.21 -2.10
N PHE A 81 8.19 -10.83 -3.39
CA PHE A 81 8.77 -9.56 -3.86
C PHE A 81 7.96 -8.35 -3.38
N ILE A 82 6.62 -8.44 -3.34
CA ILE A 82 5.78 -7.41 -2.74
C ILE A 82 6.06 -7.33 -1.24
N LEU A 83 6.15 -8.48 -0.56
CA LEU A 83 6.49 -8.50 0.86
C LEU A 83 7.88 -7.91 1.15
N LEU A 84 8.86 -8.15 0.27
CA LEU A 84 10.17 -7.51 0.36
C LEU A 84 10.05 -5.99 0.20
N SER A 85 9.25 -5.51 -0.75
CA SER A 85 8.95 -4.08 -0.93
C SER A 85 8.29 -3.47 0.31
N ASP A 86 7.36 -4.20 0.92
CA ASP A 86 6.65 -3.77 2.13
C ASP A 86 7.61 -3.59 3.32
N ILE A 87 8.45 -4.59 3.61
CA ILE A 87 9.33 -4.56 4.78
C ILE A 87 10.51 -3.60 4.64
N ILE A 88 10.79 -3.07 3.45
CA ILE A 88 11.77 -1.98 3.24
C ILE A 88 11.09 -0.62 3.08
N GLY A 89 9.76 -0.55 3.19
CA GLY A 89 8.98 0.67 3.13
C GLY A 89 8.74 1.22 1.72
N LEU A 90 9.11 0.47 0.67
CA LEU A 90 8.97 0.94 -0.71
C LEU A 90 7.50 1.00 -1.14
N SER A 91 6.68 0.02 -0.79
CA SER A 91 5.27 -0.03 -1.19
C SER A 91 4.50 1.21 -0.68
N LEU A 92 4.68 1.55 0.60
CA LEU A 92 4.05 2.72 1.20
C LEU A 92 4.58 4.04 0.60
N LEU A 93 5.88 4.10 0.30
CA LEU A 93 6.48 5.27 -0.33
C LEU A 93 5.90 5.49 -1.73
N VAL A 94 5.76 4.44 -2.54
CA VAL A 94 5.17 4.52 -3.88
C VAL A 94 3.71 4.97 -3.79
N ASP A 95 2.91 4.38 -2.91
CA ASP A 95 1.51 4.79 -2.67
C ASP A 95 1.43 6.28 -2.29
N SER A 96 2.29 6.75 -1.39
CA SER A 96 2.30 8.14 -0.94
C SER A 96 2.73 9.14 -2.03
N ILE A 97 3.53 8.69 -3.01
CA ILE A 97 3.96 9.50 -4.16
C ILE A 97 2.84 9.58 -5.20
N ASP A 98 2.18 8.46 -5.51
CA ASP A 98 1.20 8.37 -6.59
C ASP A 98 -0.22 8.80 -6.17
N HIS A 99 -0.57 8.60 -4.90
CA HIS A 99 -1.86 8.99 -4.32
C HIS A 99 -1.68 10.01 -3.17
N PRO A 100 -1.05 11.18 -3.42
CA PRO A 100 -0.85 12.16 -2.38
C PRO A 100 -2.19 12.71 -1.91
N LYS A 101 -2.33 12.88 -0.60
CA LYS A 101 -3.57 13.35 0.02
C LYS A 101 -3.44 14.82 0.43
N PRO A 102 -4.40 15.70 0.06
CA PRO A 102 -4.51 17.03 0.62
C PRO A 102 -4.64 16.98 2.15
N LYS A 103 -4.34 18.10 2.81
CA LYS A 103 -4.56 18.20 4.26
C LYS A 103 -6.04 17.91 4.58
N ASP A 104 -6.27 17.25 5.71
CA ASP A 104 -7.61 16.92 6.23
C ASP A 104 -8.41 15.92 5.38
N SER A 105 -7.79 15.30 4.36
CA SER A 105 -8.34 14.13 3.65
C SER A 105 -7.82 12.82 4.24
N THR A 106 -8.54 11.70 4.03
CA THR A 106 -8.11 10.42 4.61
C THR A 106 -6.87 9.89 3.91
N GLU A 107 -5.89 9.50 4.71
CA GLU A 107 -4.62 8.96 4.21
C GLU A 107 -4.76 7.53 3.68
N GLY A 108 -4.03 7.24 2.59
CA GLY A 108 -3.84 5.88 2.10
C GLY A 108 -2.81 5.11 2.91
N THR A 109 -2.87 3.78 2.85
CA THR A 109 -1.83 2.86 3.33
C THR A 109 -1.79 1.60 2.46
N VAL A 110 -0.83 0.71 2.76
CA VAL A 110 -0.60 -0.50 1.97
C VAL A 110 -1.85 -1.38 1.84
N LEU A 111 -2.15 -1.83 0.61
CA LEU A 111 -3.22 -2.80 0.33
C LEU A 111 -3.02 -4.12 1.07
N GLY A 112 -1.76 -4.58 1.14
CA GLY A 112 -1.41 -5.91 1.59
C GLY A 112 -1.81 -7.00 0.56
N PRO A 113 -1.42 -8.26 0.80
CA PRO A 113 -1.54 -9.32 -0.21
C PRO A 113 -2.89 -10.07 -0.18
N PHE A 114 -3.85 -9.69 0.68
CA PHE A 114 -5.03 -10.50 1.00
C PHE A 114 -6.36 -9.94 0.47
N HIS A 115 -6.34 -8.82 -0.25
CA HIS A 115 -7.51 -8.37 -1.02
C HIS A 115 -7.79 -9.34 -2.17
N THR A 116 -9.06 -9.67 -2.40
CA THR A 116 -9.51 -10.50 -3.53
C THR A 116 -10.78 -9.96 -4.14
N HIS A 117 -11.11 -10.43 -5.34
CA HIS A 117 -12.36 -10.10 -6.04
C HIS A 117 -13.55 -10.99 -5.65
N GLU A 118 -13.41 -11.84 -4.61
CA GLU A 118 -14.46 -12.77 -4.17
C GLU A 118 -15.47 -12.16 -3.19
N ALA A 119 -15.16 -10.98 -2.64
CA ALA A 119 -16.06 -10.27 -1.74
C ALA A 119 -17.41 -9.98 -2.45
N LYS A 120 -18.50 -10.17 -1.72
CA LYS A 120 -19.86 -10.01 -2.25
C LYS A 120 -20.47 -8.67 -1.81
N ASP A 121 -21.28 -8.06 -2.67
CA ASP A 121 -22.14 -6.95 -2.27
C ASP A 121 -23.13 -7.42 -1.18
N VAL A 122 -23.17 -6.70 -0.06
CA VAL A 122 -24.08 -6.95 1.06
C VAL A 122 -24.83 -5.68 1.46
N GLN A 123 -25.97 -5.86 2.12
CA GLN A 123 -26.71 -4.74 2.69
C GLN A 123 -26.00 -4.20 3.92
N ASN A 124 -26.16 -2.90 4.18
CA ASN A 124 -25.67 -2.29 5.42
C ASN A 124 -26.24 -3.03 6.65
N GLY A 125 -25.37 -3.32 7.62
CA GLY A 125 -25.68 -4.07 8.83
C GLY A 125 -25.46 -5.57 8.74
N THR A 126 -25.05 -6.09 7.58
CA THR A 126 -24.70 -7.51 7.41
C THR A 126 -23.46 -7.88 8.24
N SER A 127 -23.43 -9.09 8.79
CA SER A 127 -22.22 -9.66 9.41
C SER A 127 -21.29 -10.19 8.32
N ILE A 128 -20.05 -9.72 8.32
CA ILE A 128 -19.06 -10.10 7.31
C ILE A 128 -18.15 -11.24 7.79
N SER A 129 -18.16 -11.55 9.08
CA SER A 129 -17.41 -12.65 9.69
C SER A 129 -18.35 -13.73 10.22
N GLN A 130 -17.94 -15.00 10.07
CA GLN A 130 -18.57 -16.18 10.61
C GLN A 130 -17.80 -16.77 11.81
N ASP A 131 -16.71 -16.13 12.24
CA ASP A 131 -15.88 -16.63 13.34
C ASP A 131 -16.59 -16.53 14.69
N PRO A 132 -16.97 -17.65 15.33
CA PRO A 132 -17.67 -17.62 16.61
C PRO A 132 -16.78 -17.20 17.79
N SER A 133 -15.46 -17.15 17.59
CA SER A 133 -14.48 -16.78 18.62
C SER A 133 -14.12 -15.29 18.59
N GLY A 134 -14.51 -14.58 17.53
CA GLY A 134 -14.25 -13.16 17.39
C GLY A 134 -15.10 -12.32 18.35
N VAL A 135 -14.50 -11.26 18.88
CA VAL A 135 -15.23 -10.28 19.70
C VAL A 135 -16.11 -9.43 18.78
N PRO A 136 -17.45 -9.40 18.92
CA PRO A 136 -18.31 -8.67 17.99
C PRO A 136 -18.03 -7.17 17.95
N MET A 137 -18.02 -6.60 16.74
CA MET A 137 -17.83 -5.19 16.50
C MET A 137 -18.85 -4.65 15.49
N LEU A 138 -19.48 -3.52 15.80
CA LEU A 138 -20.22 -2.71 14.86
C LEU A 138 -19.27 -1.67 14.25
N VAL A 139 -19.20 -1.62 12.93
CA VAL A 139 -18.45 -0.60 12.19
C VAL A 139 -19.44 0.38 11.56
N VAL A 140 -19.37 1.66 11.94
CA VAL A 140 -20.27 2.71 11.43
C VAL A 140 -19.43 3.87 10.89
N CYS A 141 -19.43 4.04 9.58
CA CYS A 141 -18.56 5.00 8.92
C CYS A 141 -19.35 5.93 7.99
N THR A 142 -18.79 7.10 7.71
CA THR A 142 -19.31 8.01 6.70
C THR A 142 -18.28 8.29 5.62
N VAL A 143 -18.74 8.68 4.44
CA VAL A 143 -17.88 9.12 3.32
C VAL A 143 -18.34 10.48 2.84
N LYS A 144 -17.42 11.44 2.80
CA LYS A 144 -17.63 12.80 2.30
C LYS A 144 -16.47 13.25 1.41
N ASP A 145 -16.68 14.31 0.65
CA ASP A 145 -15.61 14.97 -0.12
C ASP A 145 -14.83 15.98 0.73
N THR A 146 -13.82 16.60 0.13
CA THR A 146 -12.95 17.64 0.74
C THR A 146 -13.72 18.91 1.14
N GLN A 147 -14.95 19.09 0.66
CA GLN A 147 -15.86 20.20 1.01
C GLN A 147 -16.87 19.81 2.09
N GLY A 148 -16.83 18.55 2.56
CA GLY A 148 -17.71 18.02 3.59
C GLY A 148 -19.07 17.54 3.07
N LYS A 149 -19.27 17.48 1.75
CA LYS A 149 -20.52 16.97 1.16
C LYS A 149 -20.51 15.44 1.20
N PRO A 150 -21.60 14.79 1.65
CA PRO A 150 -21.69 13.33 1.64
C PRO A 150 -21.61 12.77 0.22
N ILE A 151 -20.96 11.61 0.06
CA ILE A 151 -20.83 10.93 -1.23
C ILE A 151 -21.67 9.64 -1.20
N PRO A 152 -22.78 9.58 -1.95
CA PRO A 152 -23.62 8.38 -2.01
C PRO A 152 -23.08 7.34 -2.99
N ASP A 153 -23.46 6.09 -2.75
CA ASP A 153 -23.16 4.93 -3.59
C ASP A 153 -21.65 4.78 -3.88
N VAL A 154 -20.81 5.04 -2.88
CA VAL A 154 -19.40 4.67 -2.92
C VAL A 154 -19.30 3.18 -2.69
N LYS A 155 -18.62 2.45 -3.58
CA LYS A 155 -18.31 1.04 -3.37
C LYS A 155 -17.19 0.95 -2.33
N VAL A 156 -17.43 0.24 -1.23
CA VAL A 156 -16.46 0.05 -0.15
C VAL A 156 -16.20 -1.43 0.03
N ASP A 157 -15.06 -1.90 -0.47
CA ASP A 157 -14.54 -3.23 -0.18
C ASP A 157 -13.92 -3.19 1.22
N VAL A 158 -14.31 -4.13 2.08
CA VAL A 158 -13.82 -4.25 3.45
C VAL A 158 -13.33 -5.66 3.71
N TRP A 159 -12.21 -5.81 4.42
CA TRP A 159 -11.67 -7.12 4.79
C TRP A 159 -10.86 -7.08 6.09
N GLU A 160 -10.90 -8.18 6.84
CA GLU A 160 -10.21 -8.38 8.12
C GLU A 160 -9.75 -9.84 8.29
N THR A 161 -8.94 -10.09 9.32
CA THR A 161 -8.59 -11.45 9.75
C THR A 161 -9.65 -12.03 10.67
N ASP A 162 -9.68 -13.35 10.81
CA ASP A 162 -10.35 -14.02 11.91
C ASP A 162 -9.70 -13.73 13.29
N SER A 163 -10.25 -14.28 14.37
CA SER A 163 -9.75 -14.10 15.74
C SER A 163 -8.38 -14.74 15.98
N LYS A 164 -7.84 -15.49 15.01
CA LYS A 164 -6.52 -16.12 15.05
C LYS A 164 -5.49 -15.34 14.22
N GLY A 165 -5.91 -14.28 13.53
CA GLY A 165 -5.04 -13.46 12.70
C GLY A 165 -4.82 -14.02 11.29
N PHE A 166 -5.75 -14.82 10.76
CA PHE A 166 -5.70 -15.33 9.39
C PHE A 166 -6.84 -14.75 8.55
N TYR A 167 -6.53 -14.36 7.32
CA TYR A 167 -7.55 -14.13 6.30
C TYR A 167 -8.06 -15.49 5.78
N ASP A 168 -9.33 -15.54 5.42
CA ASP A 168 -10.01 -16.71 4.80
C ASP A 168 -9.15 -17.40 3.71
N VAL A 169 -8.57 -16.64 2.78
CA VAL A 169 -7.73 -17.14 1.67
C VAL A 169 -6.44 -17.85 2.09
N GLN A 170 -6.07 -17.75 3.37
CA GLN A 170 -4.92 -18.48 3.92
C GLN A 170 -5.27 -19.91 4.33
N TYR A 171 -6.56 -20.24 4.46
CA TYR A 171 -7.03 -21.58 4.75
C TYR A 171 -7.20 -22.37 3.44
N ALA A 172 -6.56 -23.54 3.36
CA ALA A 172 -6.60 -24.38 2.15
C ALA A 172 -8.00 -24.96 1.86
N ASP A 173 -8.86 -25.02 2.87
CA ASP A 173 -10.20 -25.58 2.86
C ASP A 173 -11.30 -24.52 3.01
N HIS A 174 -11.01 -23.24 2.74
CA HIS A 174 -12.01 -22.17 2.82
C HIS A 174 -13.17 -22.41 1.84
N ASP A 175 -14.42 -22.26 2.31
CA ASP A 175 -15.65 -22.48 1.55
C ASP A 175 -16.32 -21.14 1.20
N GLY A 176 -15.56 -20.31 0.47
CA GLY A 176 -15.97 -18.97 0.04
C GLY A 176 -15.46 -17.84 0.92
N PRO A 177 -15.96 -16.60 0.68
CA PRO A 177 -15.47 -15.41 1.35
C PRO A 177 -15.93 -15.34 2.82
N ASP A 178 -15.00 -15.10 3.74
CA ASP A 178 -15.26 -14.80 5.15
C ASP A 178 -14.36 -13.67 5.65
N GLY A 179 -14.87 -12.84 6.55
CA GLY A 179 -14.19 -11.62 7.00
C GLY A 179 -14.05 -10.56 5.90
N ARG A 180 -14.86 -10.64 4.82
CA ARG A 180 -14.80 -9.69 3.69
C ARG A 180 -16.18 -9.41 3.09
N ALA A 181 -16.41 -8.18 2.64
CA ALA A 181 -17.65 -7.79 1.96
C ALA A 181 -17.47 -6.53 1.11
N ILE A 182 -18.44 -6.26 0.25
CA ILE A 182 -18.61 -4.96 -0.42
C ILE A 182 -19.87 -4.32 0.15
N VAL A 183 -19.74 -3.12 0.72
CA VAL A 183 -20.86 -2.29 1.19
C VAL A 183 -20.92 -0.99 0.40
N ARG A 184 -22.07 -0.31 0.46
CA ARG A 184 -22.28 0.96 -0.26
C ARG A 184 -22.76 2.06 0.67
N SER A 185 -22.22 3.26 0.48
CA SER A 185 -22.69 4.44 1.21
C SER A 185 -24.10 4.85 0.75
N ASP A 186 -24.92 5.29 1.70
CA ASP A 186 -26.26 5.81 1.43
C ASP A 186 -26.24 7.29 1.02
N GLU A 187 -27.42 7.91 0.87
CA GLU A 187 -27.60 9.33 0.50
C GLU A 187 -26.92 10.32 1.47
N THR A 188 -26.64 9.90 2.70
CA THR A 188 -25.93 10.69 3.71
C THR A 188 -24.44 10.35 3.79
N GLY A 189 -23.95 9.48 2.90
CA GLY A 189 -22.59 8.98 2.90
C GLY A 189 -22.36 7.87 3.93
N LEU A 190 -23.39 7.42 4.66
CA LEU A 190 -23.27 6.42 5.72
C LEU A 190 -23.18 5.01 5.13
N PHE A 191 -22.25 4.21 5.65
CA PHE A 191 -22.21 2.77 5.46
C PHE A 191 -21.87 2.09 6.79
N PHE A 192 -22.39 0.89 6.99
CA PHE A 192 -22.13 0.15 8.23
C PHE A 192 -22.27 -1.35 8.04
N PHE A 193 -21.56 -2.12 8.85
CA PHE A 193 -21.58 -3.58 8.84
C PHE A 193 -21.15 -4.12 10.20
N LYS A 194 -21.28 -5.42 10.40
CA LYS A 194 -20.84 -6.11 11.62
C LYS A 194 -19.60 -6.94 11.26
N GLY A 195 -18.53 -6.76 12.02
CA GLY A 195 -17.30 -7.53 11.91
C GLY A 195 -16.89 -8.03 13.29
N ILE A 196 -15.62 -8.36 13.43
CA ILE A 196 -15.02 -8.68 14.74
C ILE A 196 -13.96 -7.64 15.09
N VAL A 197 -13.52 -7.61 16.34
CA VAL A 197 -12.36 -6.80 16.72
C VAL A 197 -11.12 -7.46 16.12
N PRO A 198 -10.36 -6.77 15.24
CA PRO A 198 -9.17 -7.34 14.64
C PRO A 198 -8.12 -7.66 15.71
N VAL A 199 -7.27 -8.65 15.42
CA VAL A 199 -6.14 -9.04 16.28
C VAL A 199 -4.82 -8.78 15.55
N PRO A 200 -3.69 -8.58 16.26
CA PRO A 200 -2.41 -8.44 15.60
C PRO A 200 -1.98 -9.79 15.02
N TYR A 201 -1.37 -9.76 13.83
CA TYR A 201 -0.98 -10.98 13.12
C TYR A 201 0.39 -10.83 12.46
N PRO A 202 1.16 -11.93 12.32
CA PRO A 202 2.43 -11.90 11.60
C PRO A 202 2.22 -11.94 10.08
N ILE A 203 3.00 -11.16 9.33
CA ILE A 203 3.18 -11.40 7.90
C ILE A 203 3.85 -12.79 7.67
N PRO A 204 3.72 -13.39 6.47
CA PRO A 204 4.43 -14.62 6.13
C PRO A 204 5.93 -14.51 6.45
N SER A 205 6.43 -15.43 7.30
CA SER A 205 7.79 -15.35 7.86
C SER A 205 8.62 -16.64 7.72
N ASP A 206 8.07 -17.63 7.00
CA ASP A 206 8.73 -18.88 6.61
C ASP A 206 9.69 -18.70 5.41
N GLY A 207 9.55 -17.61 4.67
CA GLY A 207 10.32 -17.30 3.46
C GLY A 207 11.64 -16.53 3.70
N PRO A 208 12.33 -16.14 2.62
CA PRO A 208 13.54 -15.32 2.69
C PRO A 208 13.31 -13.99 3.43
N VAL A 209 12.16 -13.33 3.24
CA VAL A 209 11.86 -12.06 3.93
C VAL A 209 11.80 -12.26 5.44
N GLY A 210 11.13 -13.32 5.91
CA GLY A 210 11.10 -13.66 7.33
C GLY A 210 12.50 -13.94 7.91
N LYS A 211 13.35 -14.64 7.15
CA LYS A 211 14.76 -14.86 7.53
C LYS A 211 15.55 -13.55 7.61
N LEU A 212 15.30 -12.61 6.69
CA LEU A 212 15.91 -11.28 6.71
C LEU A 212 15.46 -10.48 7.94
N LEU A 213 14.16 -10.44 8.25
CA LEU A 213 13.64 -9.79 9.45
C LEU A 213 14.30 -10.32 10.72
N LYS A 214 14.43 -11.66 10.83
CA LYS A 214 15.12 -12.29 11.96
C LYS A 214 16.59 -11.84 12.07
N LYS A 215 17.31 -11.74 10.95
CA LYS A 215 18.70 -11.22 10.93
C LYS A 215 18.79 -9.76 11.32
N LEU A 216 17.77 -8.96 11.00
CA LEU A 216 17.67 -7.55 11.36
C LEU A 216 17.07 -7.34 12.77
N HIS A 217 16.81 -8.41 13.53
CA HIS A 217 16.15 -8.35 14.84
C HIS A 217 14.78 -7.65 14.81
N ARG A 218 14.03 -7.81 13.71
CA ARG A 218 12.66 -7.29 13.52
C ARG A 218 11.64 -8.40 13.71
N HIS A 219 10.48 -8.06 14.29
CA HIS A 219 9.32 -8.95 14.34
C HIS A 219 8.51 -8.89 13.03
N PRO A 220 7.74 -9.94 12.70
CA PRO A 220 6.86 -9.95 11.53
C PRO A 220 5.45 -9.40 11.80
N TYR A 221 5.14 -9.01 13.03
CA TYR A 221 3.77 -8.60 13.39
C TYR A 221 3.35 -7.27 12.79
N ARG A 222 2.09 -7.24 12.33
CA ARG A 222 1.30 -6.05 12.06
C ARG A 222 0.33 -5.83 13.23
N PRO A 223 0.06 -4.57 13.62
CA PRO A 223 -0.94 -4.26 14.63
C PRO A 223 -2.35 -4.64 14.15
N SER A 224 -3.29 -4.81 15.08
CA SER A 224 -4.71 -5.01 14.78
C SER A 224 -5.24 -3.91 13.86
N HIS A 225 -5.83 -4.28 12.72
CA HIS A 225 -6.40 -3.32 11.78
C HIS A 225 -7.53 -3.88 10.94
N PHE A 226 -8.32 -2.96 10.41
CA PHE A 226 -9.41 -3.22 9.48
C PHE A 226 -9.11 -2.55 8.14
N HIS A 227 -9.22 -3.27 7.03
CA HIS A 227 -8.94 -2.69 5.71
C HIS A 227 -10.20 -2.13 5.03
N PHE A 228 -9.97 -1.10 4.23
CA PHE A 228 -10.97 -0.47 3.39
C PHE A 228 -10.37 -0.15 2.02
N MET A 229 -11.14 -0.39 0.95
CA MET A 229 -10.87 0.14 -0.38
C MET A 229 -12.13 0.80 -0.92
N PHE A 230 -12.02 2.09 -1.25
CA PHE A 230 -13.10 2.92 -1.75
C PHE A 230 -12.96 3.11 -3.25
N ASP A 231 -14.04 2.88 -3.99
CA ASP A 231 -14.10 3.03 -5.45
C ASP A 231 -15.36 3.80 -5.84
N LYS A 232 -15.17 4.93 -6.53
CA LYS A 232 -16.25 5.77 -7.05
C LYS A 232 -15.75 6.56 -8.25
N LEU A 233 -16.49 6.53 -9.36
CA LEU A 233 -16.16 7.31 -10.55
C LEU A 233 -16.01 8.81 -10.21
N GLY A 234 -14.90 9.43 -10.62
CA GLY A 234 -14.56 10.83 -10.35
C GLY A 234 -13.79 11.07 -9.05
N TYR A 235 -13.51 10.01 -8.28
CA TYR A 235 -12.74 10.05 -7.05
C TYR A 235 -11.52 9.14 -7.15
N ASP A 236 -10.40 9.63 -6.62
CA ASP A 236 -9.17 8.86 -6.51
C ASP A 236 -9.42 7.66 -5.59
N ARG A 237 -9.11 6.46 -6.10
CA ARG A 237 -9.29 5.22 -5.35
C ARG A 237 -8.50 5.30 -4.05
N LEU A 238 -9.18 5.11 -2.93
CA LEU A 238 -8.54 5.11 -1.62
C LEU A 238 -8.39 3.69 -1.10
N ILE A 239 -7.15 3.24 -0.92
CA ILE A 239 -6.82 2.04 -0.16
C ILE A 239 -6.31 2.49 1.19
N THR A 240 -6.94 2.04 2.27
CA THR A 240 -6.55 2.45 3.62
C THR A 240 -6.84 1.34 4.64
N ALA A 241 -6.42 1.57 5.88
CA ALA A 241 -6.75 0.71 7.01
C ALA A 241 -6.90 1.55 8.27
N LEU A 242 -7.73 1.10 9.21
CA LEU A 242 -7.87 1.69 10.53
C LEU A 242 -7.22 0.78 11.56
N TYR A 243 -6.31 1.34 12.36
CA TYR A 243 -5.51 0.63 13.34
C TYR A 243 -6.05 0.86 14.75
N ILE A 244 -6.03 -0.18 15.58
CA ILE A 244 -6.58 -0.07 16.94
C ILE A 244 -5.55 0.56 17.89
N ARG A 245 -5.94 1.64 18.57
CA ARG A 245 -5.10 2.33 19.55
C ARG A 245 -4.74 1.40 20.72
N GLY A 246 -3.48 1.41 21.11
CA GLY A 246 -2.94 0.61 22.21
C GLY A 246 -2.51 -0.79 21.82
N ASP A 247 -2.56 -1.15 20.53
CA ASP A 247 -2.02 -2.42 20.05
C ASP A 247 -0.49 -2.50 20.34
N PRO A 248 0.04 -3.64 20.80
CA PRO A 248 1.47 -3.80 21.09
C PRO A 248 2.42 -3.49 19.92
N TYR A 249 1.92 -3.57 18.68
CA TYR A 249 2.69 -3.35 17.45
C TYR A 249 2.31 -2.06 16.72
N GLU A 250 1.48 -1.19 17.32
CA GLU A 250 1.02 0.08 16.73
C GLU A 250 2.21 0.93 16.24
N ARG A 251 3.32 0.94 17.00
CA ARG A 251 4.51 1.74 16.72
C ARG A 251 5.64 0.96 16.05
N SER A 252 5.39 -0.27 15.64
CA SER A 252 6.42 -1.16 15.12
C SER A 252 5.92 -2.07 13.99
N ASP A 253 4.85 -1.69 13.29
CA ASP A 253 4.30 -2.43 12.15
C ASP A 253 5.41 -2.88 11.19
N ALA A 254 5.47 -4.19 10.91
CA ALA A 254 6.49 -4.81 10.08
C ALA A 254 6.55 -4.23 8.65
N VAL A 255 5.46 -3.63 8.17
CA VAL A 255 5.33 -3.04 6.83
C VAL A 255 5.14 -1.52 6.83
N PHE A 256 5.34 -0.88 8.00
CA PHE A 256 5.27 0.57 8.17
C PHE A 256 3.91 1.22 7.84
N GLY A 257 2.80 0.48 7.83
CA GLY A 257 1.51 0.98 7.34
C GLY A 257 0.79 1.95 8.28
N VAL A 258 1.19 2.04 9.55
CA VAL A 258 0.51 2.87 10.56
C VAL A 258 0.80 4.36 10.33
N LYS A 259 -0.27 5.15 10.30
CA LYS A 259 -0.26 6.61 10.34
C LYS A 259 -1.13 7.07 11.50
N GLU A 260 -0.73 8.09 12.24
CA GLU A 260 -1.47 8.55 13.44
C GLU A 260 -2.93 8.91 13.13
N SER A 261 -3.19 9.48 11.95
CA SER A 261 -4.54 9.84 11.47
C SER A 261 -5.47 8.62 11.26
N LEU A 262 -4.88 7.42 11.16
CA LEU A 262 -5.56 6.15 10.93
C LEU A 262 -5.65 5.31 12.22
N VAL A 263 -5.11 5.78 13.34
CA VAL A 263 -5.21 5.11 14.65
C VAL A 263 -6.50 5.53 15.36
N VAL A 264 -7.36 4.56 15.65
CA VAL A 264 -8.71 4.77 16.20
C VAL A 264 -8.90 4.11 17.56
N ASP A 265 -9.69 4.75 18.41
CA ASP A 265 -10.15 4.18 19.67
C ASP A 265 -11.42 3.36 19.47
N LEU A 266 -11.44 2.12 19.98
CA LEU A 266 -12.65 1.33 20.04
C LEU A 266 -13.50 1.77 21.22
N LYS A 267 -14.78 2.04 20.94
CA LYS A 267 -15.82 2.30 21.94
C LYS A 267 -16.66 1.05 22.14
N SER A 268 -17.62 1.13 23.05
CA SER A 268 -18.76 0.21 23.10
C SER A 268 -19.99 0.90 22.50
N VAL A 269 -20.94 0.14 21.97
CA VAL A 269 -22.19 0.69 21.41
C VAL A 269 -22.95 1.52 22.47
N SER A 270 -22.90 1.11 23.75
CA SER A 270 -23.46 1.86 24.88
C SER A 270 -22.87 3.24 25.10
N ASP A 271 -21.66 3.52 24.57
CA ASP A 271 -20.98 4.82 24.75
C ASP A 271 -21.60 5.90 23.84
N VAL A 272 -22.50 5.53 22.93
CA VAL A 272 -23.23 6.44 22.05
C VAL A 272 -24.73 6.25 22.26
N GLU A 273 -25.38 7.30 22.77
CA GLU A 273 -26.81 7.28 23.08
C GLU A 273 -27.66 6.89 21.87
N GLY A 274 -28.63 5.99 22.09
CA GLY A 274 -29.57 5.50 21.07
C GLY A 274 -28.98 4.55 20.02
N LEU A 275 -27.66 4.29 20.04
CA LEU A 275 -27.00 3.50 18.98
C LEU A 275 -27.36 2.01 19.05
N ALA A 276 -27.48 1.46 20.26
CA ALA A 276 -27.89 0.07 20.49
C ALA A 276 -29.26 -0.23 19.90
N GLU A 277 -30.23 0.66 20.15
CA GLU A 277 -31.58 0.54 19.60
C GLU A 277 -31.60 0.75 18.09
N LYS A 278 -30.90 1.79 17.60
CA LYS A 278 -30.85 2.14 16.17
C LYS A 278 -30.36 0.97 15.30
N TYR A 279 -29.32 0.26 15.74
CA TYR A 279 -28.71 -0.83 14.98
C TYR A 279 -29.06 -2.23 15.49
N ASN A 280 -29.94 -2.32 16.50
CA ASN A 280 -30.31 -3.57 17.18
C ASN A 280 -29.08 -4.39 17.60
N MET A 281 -28.21 -3.77 18.41
CA MET A 281 -26.94 -4.34 18.88
C MET A 281 -26.92 -4.47 20.40
N ASP A 282 -26.21 -5.49 20.90
CA ASP A 282 -25.91 -5.60 22.33
C ASP A 282 -25.11 -4.36 22.77
N PRO A 283 -25.47 -3.68 23.89
CA PRO A 283 -24.78 -2.48 24.35
C PRO A 283 -23.26 -2.67 24.56
N SER A 284 -22.82 -3.89 24.88
CA SER A 284 -21.40 -4.24 25.11
C SER A 284 -20.62 -4.49 23.82
N THR A 285 -21.29 -4.59 22.67
CA THR A 285 -20.64 -4.76 21.35
C THR A 285 -19.63 -3.63 21.16
N LYS A 286 -18.44 -3.96 20.65
CA LYS A 286 -17.46 -2.95 20.29
C LYS A 286 -17.94 -2.09 19.13
N LEU A 287 -17.48 -0.85 19.09
CA LEU A 287 -17.87 0.15 18.12
C LEU A 287 -16.64 0.80 17.52
N LEU A 288 -16.53 0.71 16.20
CA LEU A 288 -15.62 1.50 15.39
C LEU A 288 -16.44 2.57 14.66
N LYS A 289 -16.05 3.84 14.81
CA LYS A 289 -16.60 4.96 14.05
C LYS A 289 -15.49 5.75 13.36
N TYR A 290 -15.69 6.07 12.09
CA TYR A 290 -14.74 6.88 11.33
C TYR A 290 -15.40 7.65 10.19
N ASP A 291 -14.96 8.87 9.95
CA ASP A 291 -15.44 9.73 8.86
C ASP A 291 -14.36 9.81 7.77
N PHE A 292 -14.59 9.10 6.67
CA PHE A 292 -13.69 9.09 5.52
C PHE A 292 -13.90 10.33 4.65
N VAL A 293 -12.79 10.90 4.19
CA VAL A 293 -12.76 12.04 3.27
C VAL A 293 -12.06 11.60 1.99
N LEU A 294 -12.82 11.47 0.91
CA LEU A 294 -12.30 11.14 -0.41
C LEU A 294 -11.91 12.40 -1.18
N VAL A 295 -10.96 12.21 -2.09
CA VAL A 295 -10.38 13.24 -2.94
C VAL A 295 -10.79 12.93 -4.38
N THR A 296 -11.11 13.96 -5.16
CA THR A 296 -11.43 13.75 -6.58
C THR A 296 -10.18 13.33 -7.37
N ASP A 297 -10.37 12.66 -8.52
CA ASP A 297 -9.26 12.29 -9.42
C ASP A 297 -8.41 13.52 -9.81
N GLN A 298 -9.09 14.66 -10.00
CA GLN A 298 -8.45 15.93 -10.37
C GLN A 298 -7.60 16.50 -9.23
N GLU A 299 -8.14 16.58 -8.02
CA GLU A 299 -7.39 17.08 -6.85
C GLU A 299 -6.15 16.23 -6.57
N ALA A 300 -6.27 14.90 -6.67
CA ALA A 300 -5.15 13.99 -6.48
C ALA A 300 -4.08 14.17 -7.57
N THR A 301 -4.49 14.24 -8.84
CA THR A 301 -3.60 14.46 -9.99
C THR A 301 -2.86 15.79 -9.89
N ASP A 302 -3.57 16.89 -9.63
CA ASP A 302 -2.97 18.22 -9.50
C ASP A 302 -1.95 18.28 -8.35
N LEU A 303 -2.27 17.61 -7.22
CA LEU A 303 -1.37 17.54 -6.07
C LEU A 303 -0.13 16.68 -6.38
N ARG A 304 -0.30 15.54 -7.05
CA ARG A 304 0.80 14.67 -7.49
C ARG A 304 1.74 15.40 -8.41
N ASP A 305 1.20 16.04 -9.45
CA ASP A 305 1.98 16.70 -10.48
C ASP A 305 2.80 17.86 -9.89
N ARG A 306 2.18 18.68 -9.03
CA ARG A 306 2.88 19.74 -8.32
C ARG A 306 3.97 19.19 -7.40
N LYS A 307 3.69 18.18 -6.58
CA LYS A 307 4.69 17.58 -5.67
C LYS A 307 5.84 16.93 -6.44
N ALA A 308 5.57 16.31 -7.58
CA ALA A 308 6.60 15.71 -8.43
C ALA A 308 7.56 16.78 -8.97
N MET A 309 7.04 17.91 -9.47
CA MET A 309 7.86 19.04 -9.93
C MET A 309 8.69 19.65 -8.78
N GLU A 310 8.05 19.93 -7.63
CA GLU A 310 8.76 20.44 -6.44
C GLU A 310 9.87 19.49 -5.96
N ALA A 311 9.66 18.17 -6.05
CA ALA A 311 10.66 17.17 -5.68
C ALA A 311 11.86 17.16 -6.63
N MET A 312 11.63 17.37 -7.93
CA MET A 312 12.69 17.45 -8.93
C MET A 312 13.53 18.71 -8.78
N GLU A 313 12.90 19.86 -8.55
CA GLU A 313 13.60 21.11 -8.31
C GLU A 313 14.53 21.00 -7.08
N LYS A 314 14.07 20.37 -5.99
CA LYS A 314 14.87 20.11 -4.78
C LYS A 314 16.08 19.21 -5.05
N GLN A 315 15.98 18.32 -6.04
CA GLN A 315 17.06 17.44 -6.47
C GLN A 315 17.97 18.12 -7.52
N GLY A 316 17.72 19.37 -7.88
CA GLY A 316 18.50 20.13 -8.86
C GLY A 316 18.11 19.87 -10.31
N PHE A 317 17.02 19.14 -10.57
CA PHE A 317 16.47 18.98 -11.92
C PHE A 317 15.60 20.19 -12.26
N THR A 318 16.05 21.00 -13.22
CA THR A 318 15.35 22.21 -13.67
C THR A 318 14.61 22.04 -15.00
N LYS A 319 14.83 20.91 -15.69
CA LYS A 319 14.30 20.63 -17.03
C LYS A 319 13.43 19.37 -17.01
N MET A 320 12.26 19.48 -16.40
CA MET A 320 11.30 18.37 -16.29
C MET A 320 9.94 18.81 -16.79
N ARG A 321 9.18 17.87 -17.35
CA ARG A 321 7.77 18.06 -17.70
C ARG A 321 6.97 16.83 -17.32
N ILE A 322 5.65 16.98 -17.22
CA ILE A 322 4.73 15.87 -16.95
C ILE A 322 3.94 15.59 -18.22
N ILE A 323 3.95 14.34 -18.67
CA ILE A 323 3.13 13.85 -19.76
C ILE A 323 2.31 12.67 -19.25
N ASN A 324 0.98 12.77 -19.36
CA ASN A 324 0.03 11.75 -18.89
C ASN A 324 0.26 11.32 -17.43
N GLY A 325 0.48 12.28 -16.53
CA GLY A 325 0.72 12.03 -15.10
C GLY A 325 2.10 11.47 -14.76
N VAL A 326 3.00 11.39 -15.75
CA VAL A 326 4.34 10.85 -15.54
C VAL A 326 5.41 11.90 -15.83
N LEU A 327 6.30 12.05 -14.86
CA LEU A 327 7.44 12.95 -14.91
C LEU A 327 8.52 12.43 -15.88
N ILE A 328 8.94 13.29 -16.82
CA ILE A 328 10.01 13.00 -17.78
C ILE A 328 10.98 14.19 -17.89
N PRO A 329 12.26 13.94 -18.22
CA PRO A 329 13.18 15.01 -18.62
C PRO A 329 12.65 15.75 -19.85
N ASP A 330 12.77 17.07 -19.85
CA ASP A 330 12.42 17.91 -20.99
C ASP A 330 13.68 18.24 -21.81
N PRO A 331 13.87 17.64 -23.00
CA PRO A 331 15.03 17.93 -23.84
C PRO A 331 14.93 19.29 -24.55
N ASP A 332 13.77 19.97 -24.54
CA ASP A 332 13.46 21.14 -25.37
C ASP A 332 13.56 22.49 -24.63
N VAL A 333 13.95 22.50 -23.36
CA VAL A 333 14.16 23.72 -22.57
C VAL A 333 15.66 24.02 -22.52
N ASP A 334 16.12 25.06 -23.22
CA ASP A 334 17.52 25.50 -23.26
C ASP A 334 17.97 26.23 -21.99
#